data_AF-A0A0G1D3C3-F1
#
_entry.id   AF-A0A0G1D3C3-F1
#
_cell.length_a   1.000
_cell.length_b   1.000
_cell.length_c   1.000
_cell.angle_alpha   90.00
_cell.angle_beta   90.00
_cell.angle_gamma   90.00
#
_symmetry.space_group_name_H-M   'P 1'
#
loop_
_entity.id
_entity.type
_entity.pdbx_description
1 polymer ?
#
loop_
_entity_poly.entity_id
_entity_poly.type
_entity_poly.pdbx_seq_one_letter_code
_entity_poly.pdbx_strand_id
1 'polypeptide(L)'
;MKQVFLLAYALIFFYAAEDVLAYNDISTHPKLTEKTALFFNGVFGPKLNSEEVLWLAEGAENEDTPPRWINHFYDPTTGLGWTSERMGTLSPQIVKMISSIALSPEDAVSSKDWAKDQNLQERYAVYQGNRTFQRAVFSYVNGDKKEGLKSLGHILHLIQDMTVPAHTRQDTHLQAAGDPGEPFENWVHNNADYSHLDNL
;
A
#
# COMPACT_ATOMS: atom_id res chain seq x y z
N MET A 1 -14.95 32.99 -9.45
CA MET A 1 -15.04 32.05 -10.60
C MET A 1 -13.93 31.01 -10.61
N LYS A 2 -12.63 31.35 -10.57
CA LYS A 2 -11.53 30.35 -10.52
C LYS A 2 -11.57 29.37 -9.34
N GLN A 3 -12.00 29.82 -8.15
CA GLN A 3 -12.10 28.98 -6.96
C GLN A 3 -13.26 27.96 -7.00
N VAL A 4 -14.32 28.23 -7.78
CA VAL A 4 -15.47 27.33 -7.93
C VAL A 4 -15.10 26.14 -8.83
N PHE A 5 -14.25 26.36 -9.83
CA PHE A 5 -13.74 25.28 -10.69
C PHE A 5 -12.77 24.35 -9.93
N LEU A 6 -11.92 24.87 -9.05
CA LEU A 6 -11.01 24.06 -8.23
C LEU A 6 -11.75 23.13 -7.25
N LEU A 7 -12.80 23.63 -6.61
CA LEU A 7 -13.67 22.82 -5.74
C LEU A 7 -14.45 21.77 -6.53
N ALA A 8 -14.89 22.08 -7.75
CA ALA A 8 -15.56 21.11 -8.63
C ALA A 8 -14.60 20.00 -9.08
N TYR A 9 -13.34 20.32 -9.40
CA TYR A 9 -12.32 19.32 -9.73
C TYR A 9 -11.93 18.46 -8.52
N ALA A 10 -11.82 19.04 -7.32
CA ALA A 10 -11.59 18.29 -6.08
C ALA A 10 -12.76 17.34 -5.76
N LEU A 11 -14.01 17.80 -5.91
CA LEU A 11 -15.20 16.98 -5.70
C LEU A 11 -15.33 15.85 -6.74
N ILE A 12 -14.96 16.08 -8.01
CA ILE A 12 -14.90 15.04 -9.04
C ILE A 12 -13.77 14.04 -8.73
N PHE A 13 -12.63 14.49 -8.21
CA PHE A 13 -11.54 13.61 -7.78
C PHE A 13 -11.95 12.69 -6.62
N PHE A 14 -12.73 13.19 -5.66
CA PHE A 14 -13.28 12.40 -4.55
C PHE A 14 -14.41 11.45 -4.98
N TYR A 15 -15.19 11.79 -6.01
CA TYR A 15 -16.25 10.91 -6.55
C TYR A 15 -15.74 9.89 -7.56
N ALA A 16 -14.53 10.10 -8.11
CA ALA A 16 -13.86 9.18 -9.04
C ALA A 16 -12.73 8.38 -8.37
N ALA A 17 -12.52 8.58 -7.07
CA ALA A 17 -11.74 7.68 -6.22
C ALA A 17 -12.64 6.54 -5.70
N GLU A 18 -13.44 5.93 -6.58
CA GLU A 18 -13.94 4.59 -6.31
C GLU A 18 -12.77 3.63 -6.51
N ASP A 19 -12.50 2.84 -5.47
CA ASP A 19 -11.52 1.76 -5.36
C ASP A 19 -10.37 1.85 -6.36
N VAL A 20 -9.28 2.51 -5.95
CA VAL A 20 -7.97 2.31 -6.59
C VAL A 20 -7.58 0.87 -6.30
N LEU A 21 -8.03 -0.04 -7.16
CA LEU A 21 -7.81 -1.48 -7.10
C LEU A 21 -6.36 -1.79 -7.48
N ALA A 22 -5.42 -1.27 -6.70
CA ALA A 22 -4.17 -1.98 -6.47
C ALA A 22 -4.55 -3.32 -5.83
N TYR A 23 -4.10 -4.46 -6.36
CA TYR A 23 -4.32 -5.81 -5.81
C TYR A 23 -5.50 -5.95 -4.82
N ASN A 24 -6.78 -5.85 -5.25
CA ASN A 24 -7.96 -5.79 -4.35
C ASN A 24 -7.61 -6.05 -2.87
N ASP A 25 -7.41 -4.96 -2.13
CA ASP A 25 -6.95 -4.87 -0.74
C ASP A 25 -7.64 -5.90 0.17
N ILE A 26 -8.90 -6.23 -0.10
CA ILE A 26 -9.71 -7.20 0.65
C ILE A 26 -9.23 -8.66 0.47
N SER A 27 -8.44 -9.00 -0.58
CA SER A 27 -8.17 -10.41 -0.91
C SER A 27 -6.74 -10.81 -1.22
N THR A 28 -5.91 -10.01 -1.91
CA THR A 28 -4.62 -10.54 -2.39
C THR A 28 -3.52 -10.41 -1.34
N HIS A 29 -3.21 -9.20 -0.89
CA HIS A 29 -2.18 -8.96 0.14
C HIS A 29 -2.47 -9.67 1.46
N PRO A 30 -3.71 -9.67 1.99
CA PRO A 30 -4.02 -10.40 3.22
C PRO A 30 -3.82 -11.90 3.04
N LYS A 31 -4.19 -12.46 1.88
CA LYS A 31 -4.05 -13.89 1.60
C LYS A 31 -2.60 -14.32 1.40
N LEU A 32 -1.82 -13.55 0.65
CA LEU A 32 -0.37 -13.79 0.51
C LEU A 32 0.34 -13.71 1.86
N THR A 33 -0.08 -12.76 2.70
CA THR A 33 0.44 -12.62 4.06
C THR A 33 0.07 -13.80 4.96
N GLU A 34 -1.20 -14.26 4.92
CA GLU A 34 -1.65 -15.47 5.61
C GLU A 34 -0.81 -16.69 5.19
N LYS A 35 -0.62 -16.90 3.88
CA LYS A 35 0.17 -18.02 3.34
C LYS A 35 1.64 -17.93 3.73
N THR A 36 2.21 -16.73 3.74
CA THR A 36 3.58 -16.49 4.22
C THR A 36 3.73 -16.88 5.70
N ALA A 37 2.76 -16.53 6.54
CA ALA A 37 2.78 -16.87 7.96
C ALA A 37 2.60 -18.39 8.20
N LEU A 38 1.75 -19.05 7.43
CA LEU A 38 1.60 -20.51 7.49
C LEU A 38 2.85 -21.25 7.04
N PHE A 39 3.49 -20.79 5.95
CA PHE A 39 4.78 -21.31 5.52
C PHE A 39 5.86 -21.11 6.59
N PHE A 40 5.93 -19.91 7.21
CA PHE A 40 6.83 -19.65 8.33
C PHE A 40 6.63 -20.66 9.47
N ASN A 41 5.39 -20.99 9.83
CA ASN A 41 5.06 -21.99 10.86
C ASN A 41 5.46 -23.42 10.48
N GLY A 42 5.61 -23.72 9.20
CA GLY A 42 6.10 -25.01 8.69
C GLY A 42 7.61 -25.17 8.87
N VAL A 43 8.36 -24.06 8.80
CA VAL A 43 9.83 -24.06 8.79
C VAL A 43 10.44 -23.64 10.12
N PHE A 44 9.82 -22.69 10.82
CA PHE A 44 10.40 -22.00 11.97
C PHE A 44 9.54 -22.12 13.23
N GLY A 45 10.16 -21.85 14.38
CA GLY A 45 9.50 -21.74 15.68
C GLY A 45 10.01 -20.53 16.47
N PRO A 46 9.23 -20.02 17.45
CA PRO A 46 7.89 -20.47 17.84
C PRO A 46 6.84 -20.16 16.75
N LYS A 47 5.82 -21.00 16.67
CA LYS A 47 4.75 -20.85 15.68
C LYS A 47 3.81 -19.71 16.05
N LEU A 48 3.36 -18.98 15.04
CA LEU A 48 2.23 -18.06 15.11
C LEU A 48 0.94 -18.86 15.26
N ASN A 49 0.08 -18.45 16.18
CA ASN A 49 -1.27 -19.01 16.27
C ASN A 49 -2.22 -18.34 15.25
N SER A 50 -3.42 -18.87 15.09
CA SER A 50 -4.38 -18.38 14.08
C SER A 50 -4.73 -16.88 14.24
N GLU A 51 -4.81 -16.37 15.47
CA GLU A 51 -5.09 -14.96 15.72
C GLU A 51 -3.91 -14.08 15.30
N GLU A 52 -2.68 -14.50 15.58
CA GLU A 52 -1.46 -13.81 15.18
C GLU A 52 -1.31 -13.75 13.64
N VAL A 53 -1.69 -14.83 12.94
CA VAL A 53 -1.75 -14.86 11.47
C VAL A 53 -2.78 -13.86 10.94
N LEU A 54 -3.96 -13.79 11.56
CA LEU A 54 -4.99 -12.83 11.16
C LEU A 54 -4.57 -11.38 11.40
N TRP A 55 -3.82 -11.08 12.46
CA TRP A 55 -3.27 -9.73 12.68
C TRP A 55 -2.26 -9.32 11.61
N LEU A 56 -1.42 -10.24 11.13
CA LEU A 56 -0.54 -9.98 9.99
C LEU A 56 -1.36 -9.66 8.74
N ALA A 57 -2.35 -10.49 8.42
CA ALA A 57 -3.21 -10.31 7.25
C ALA A 57 -3.99 -8.99 7.30
N GLU A 58 -4.56 -8.66 8.45
CA GLU A 58 -5.26 -7.38 8.68
C GLU A 58 -4.30 -6.19 8.53
N GLY A 59 -3.06 -6.31 8.98
CA GLY A 59 -2.04 -5.29 8.78
C GLY A 59 -1.71 -5.06 7.31
N ALA A 60 -1.65 -6.14 6.52
CA ALA A 60 -1.41 -6.04 5.08
C ALA A 60 -2.58 -5.33 4.37
N GLU A 61 -3.82 -5.76 4.65
CA GLU A 61 -5.05 -5.12 4.14
C GLU A 61 -5.06 -3.60 4.40
N ASN A 62 -4.74 -3.21 5.63
CA ASN A 62 -4.84 -1.82 6.05
C ASN A 62 -3.76 -0.91 5.43
N GLU A 63 -2.70 -1.44 4.81
CA GLU A 63 -1.65 -0.60 4.21
C GLU A 63 -2.13 0.16 2.98
N ASP A 64 -3.16 -0.33 2.29
CA ASP A 64 -3.81 0.36 1.17
C ASP A 64 -4.76 1.49 1.60
N THR A 65 -5.00 1.66 2.91
CA THR A 65 -5.86 2.74 3.43
C THR A 65 -5.44 4.09 2.81
N PRO A 66 -6.30 4.78 2.05
CA PRO A 66 -5.95 6.08 1.48
C PRO A 66 -5.57 7.07 2.59
N PRO A 67 -4.52 7.89 2.41
CA PRO A 67 -3.73 8.10 1.19
C PRO A 67 -2.39 7.34 1.16
N ARG A 68 -2.21 6.25 1.92
CA ARG A 68 -0.90 5.59 2.13
C ARG A 68 -0.26 5.07 0.83
N TRP A 69 -1.10 4.60 -0.10
CA TRP A 69 -0.72 4.00 -1.39
C TRP A 69 0.20 4.85 -2.29
N ILE A 70 0.21 6.18 -2.12
CA ILE A 70 1.16 7.05 -2.84
C ILE A 70 2.62 6.73 -2.51
N ASN A 71 2.88 6.01 -1.41
CA ASN A 71 4.19 5.62 -0.94
C ASN A 71 4.56 4.15 -1.28
N HIS A 72 3.76 3.45 -2.09
CA HIS A 72 3.98 2.01 -2.37
C HIS A 72 5.00 1.74 -3.48
N PHE A 73 5.45 2.79 -4.16
CA PHE A 73 6.40 2.69 -5.27
C PHE A 73 7.86 2.66 -4.80
N TYR A 74 8.68 1.83 -5.45
CA TYR A 74 10.14 1.87 -5.33
C TYR A 74 10.80 1.34 -6.60
N ASP A 75 11.46 2.23 -7.34
CA ASP A 75 12.27 1.86 -8.48
C ASP A 75 13.69 1.47 -8.03
N PRO A 76 14.08 0.18 -8.12
CA PRO A 76 15.40 -0.27 -7.68
C PRO A 76 16.57 0.27 -8.51
N THR A 77 16.32 0.85 -9.68
CA THR A 77 17.38 1.41 -10.54
C THR A 77 17.72 2.85 -10.19
N THR A 78 16.75 3.61 -9.65
CA THR A 78 16.90 5.02 -9.28
C THR A 78 16.84 5.27 -7.78
N GLY A 79 16.26 4.33 -7.02
CA GLY A 79 15.96 4.46 -5.60
C GLY A 79 14.75 5.36 -5.30
N LEU A 80 14.05 5.84 -6.32
CA LEU A 80 12.94 6.78 -6.18
C LEU A 80 11.60 6.06 -5.93
N GLY A 81 10.71 6.77 -5.24
CA GLY A 81 9.31 6.39 -5.10
C GLY A 81 8.43 7.01 -6.19
N TRP A 82 7.19 7.30 -5.83
CA TRP A 82 6.23 7.95 -6.73
C TRP A 82 6.67 9.37 -7.10
N THR A 83 6.71 9.68 -8.40
CA THR A 83 7.16 10.98 -8.93
C THR A 83 6.03 11.81 -9.56
N SER A 84 4.79 11.32 -9.50
CA SER A 84 3.64 11.91 -10.19
C SER A 84 3.74 11.89 -11.74
N GLU A 85 4.75 11.23 -12.29
CA GLU A 85 4.86 10.97 -13.73
C GLU A 85 3.87 9.89 -14.17
N ARG A 86 3.68 9.77 -15.50
CA ARG A 86 2.91 8.69 -16.16
C ARG A 86 1.40 8.64 -15.85
N MET A 87 0.85 9.66 -15.23
CA MET A 87 -0.61 9.82 -14.98
C MET A 87 -1.39 10.33 -16.21
N GLY A 88 -1.16 9.72 -17.37
CA GLY A 88 -1.86 10.07 -18.61
C GLY A 88 -1.45 11.44 -19.19
N THR A 89 -2.43 12.34 -19.40
CA THR A 89 -2.23 13.61 -20.12
C THR A 89 -1.89 14.81 -19.22
N LEU A 90 -1.96 14.65 -17.89
CA LEU A 90 -1.64 15.71 -16.94
C LEU A 90 -0.13 15.82 -16.73
N SER A 91 0.37 17.04 -16.54
CA SER A 91 1.78 17.22 -16.18
C SER A 91 2.04 16.79 -14.73
N PRO A 92 3.24 16.28 -14.41
CA PRO A 92 3.56 15.84 -13.05
C PRO A 92 3.38 16.93 -11.98
N GLN A 93 3.59 18.20 -12.34
CA GLN A 93 3.39 19.33 -11.42
C GLN A 93 1.91 19.54 -11.06
N ILE A 94 1.01 19.34 -12.03
CA ILE A 94 -0.43 19.44 -11.79
C ILE A 94 -0.90 18.26 -10.93
N VAL A 95 -0.43 17.06 -11.23
CA VAL A 95 -0.73 15.87 -10.43
C VAL A 95 -0.27 16.06 -8.99
N LYS A 96 0.98 16.48 -8.79
CA LYS A 96 1.52 16.76 -7.45
C LYS A 96 0.70 17.81 -6.70
N MET A 97 0.27 18.88 -7.37
CA MET A 97 -0.58 19.91 -6.77
C MET A 97 -1.97 19.36 -6.38
N ILE A 98 -2.58 18.52 -7.21
CA ILE A 98 -3.89 17.93 -6.91
C ILE A 98 -3.74 16.95 -5.73
N SER A 99 -2.74 16.08 -5.76
CA SER A 99 -2.49 15.12 -4.68
C SER A 99 -2.16 15.81 -3.35
N SER A 100 -1.46 16.95 -3.36
CA SER A 100 -1.18 17.68 -2.12
C SER A 100 -2.43 18.29 -1.47
N ILE A 101 -3.46 18.57 -2.26
CA ILE A 101 -4.74 19.11 -1.79
C ILE A 101 -5.72 17.97 -1.43
N ALA A 102 -5.78 16.93 -2.25
CA ALA A 102 -6.80 15.89 -2.17
C ALA A 102 -6.40 14.69 -1.30
N LEU A 103 -5.12 14.34 -1.25
CA LEU A 103 -4.61 13.13 -0.60
C LEU A 103 -3.85 13.48 0.68
N SER A 104 -2.69 14.13 0.54
CA SER A 104 -1.80 14.43 1.66
C SER A 104 -0.91 15.62 1.32
N PRO A 105 -0.77 16.63 2.19
CA PRO A 105 0.16 17.73 1.96
C PRO A 105 1.63 17.30 2.03
N GLU A 106 1.90 16.08 2.48
CA GLU A 106 3.24 15.51 2.57
C GLU A 106 3.71 15.00 1.21
N ASP A 107 4.99 15.21 0.93
CA ASP A 107 5.62 14.59 -0.24
C ASP A 107 5.65 13.07 -0.07
N ALA A 108 5.24 12.36 -1.12
CA ALA A 108 5.39 10.92 -1.19
C ALA A 108 6.87 10.53 -1.14
N VAL A 109 7.16 9.43 -0.45
CA VAL A 109 8.50 8.85 -0.36
C VAL A 109 8.52 7.47 -1.01
N SER A 110 9.70 6.89 -1.21
CA SER A 110 9.82 5.51 -1.67
C SER A 110 9.23 4.53 -0.66
N SER A 111 8.72 3.37 -1.08
CA SER A 111 8.20 2.34 -0.17
C SER A 111 9.24 1.89 0.86
N LYS A 112 10.51 1.86 0.46
CA LYS A 112 11.65 1.61 1.34
C LYS A 112 11.81 2.68 2.43
N ASP A 113 11.59 3.96 2.11
CA ASP A 113 11.67 5.05 3.09
C ASP A 113 10.41 5.13 3.95
N TRP A 114 9.24 4.94 3.35
CA TRP A 114 7.95 4.84 4.02
C TRP A 114 7.96 3.77 5.11
N ALA A 115 8.49 2.58 4.81
CA ALA A 115 8.61 1.46 5.75
C ALA A 115 9.38 1.77 7.05
N LYS A 116 10.15 2.87 7.09
CA LYS A 116 11.01 3.24 8.22
C LYS A 116 10.81 4.65 8.77
N ASP A 117 10.07 5.51 8.09
CA ASP A 117 9.90 6.92 8.48
C ASP A 117 8.74 7.10 9.48
N GLN A 118 9.08 6.96 10.77
CA GLN A 118 8.12 7.09 11.86
C GLN A 118 7.47 8.47 11.90
N ASN A 119 8.26 9.53 11.71
CA ASN A 119 7.77 10.90 11.80
C ASN A 119 6.77 11.20 10.69
N LEU A 120 7.01 10.72 9.48
CA LEU A 120 6.09 10.86 8.37
C LEU A 120 4.81 10.04 8.62
N GLN A 121 4.93 8.75 8.97
CA GLN A 121 3.74 7.92 9.22
C GLN A 121 2.89 8.41 10.42
N GLU A 122 3.49 9.05 11.42
CA GLU A 122 2.75 9.69 12.53
C GLU A 122 1.81 10.81 12.04
N ARG A 123 2.15 11.51 10.96
CA ARG A 123 1.27 12.52 10.35
C ARG A 123 0.05 11.90 9.66
N TYR A 124 0.08 10.59 9.43
CA TYR A 124 -1.03 9.78 8.92
C TYR A 124 -1.83 9.13 10.07
N ALA A 125 -1.89 9.75 11.25
CA ALA A 125 -2.53 9.17 12.44
C ALA A 125 -3.99 8.70 12.23
N VAL A 126 -4.76 9.41 11.41
CA VAL A 126 -6.15 9.02 11.07
C VAL A 126 -6.23 7.99 9.93
N TYR A 127 -5.09 7.67 9.31
CA TYR A 127 -4.89 6.72 8.22
C TYR A 127 -3.89 5.63 8.66
N GLN A 128 -4.25 4.91 9.73
CA GLN A 128 -3.46 3.83 10.38
C GLN A 128 -2.23 4.26 11.18
N GLY A 129 -1.72 5.47 11.01
CA GLY A 129 -0.59 6.01 11.77
C GLY A 129 0.73 5.29 11.51
N ASN A 130 1.60 5.27 12.54
CA ASN A 130 2.93 4.67 12.48
C ASN A 130 2.84 3.14 12.44
N ARG A 131 3.20 2.56 11.29
CA ARG A 131 3.27 1.13 10.97
C ARG A 131 4.63 0.73 10.41
N THR A 132 5.66 1.48 10.78
CA THR A 132 7.04 1.21 10.34
C THR A 132 7.56 -0.13 10.88
N PHE A 133 8.62 -0.65 10.26
CA PHE A 133 9.29 -1.87 10.74
C PHE A 133 9.80 -1.71 12.18
N GLN A 134 10.29 -0.52 12.54
CA GLN A 134 10.72 -0.20 13.90
C GLN A 134 9.55 -0.30 14.88
N ARG A 135 8.37 0.22 14.51
CA ARG A 135 7.15 0.07 15.31
C ARG A 135 6.76 -1.40 15.47
N ALA A 136 6.83 -2.18 14.40
CA ALA A 136 6.54 -3.62 14.43
C ALA A 136 7.43 -4.35 15.45
N VAL A 137 8.75 -4.16 15.35
CA VAL A 137 9.73 -4.79 16.25
C VAL A 137 9.55 -4.29 17.69
N PHE A 138 9.43 -2.98 17.89
CA PHE A 138 9.30 -2.39 19.22
C PHE A 138 8.06 -2.91 19.95
N SER A 139 6.89 -2.89 19.30
CA SER A 139 5.64 -3.32 19.94
C SER A 139 5.67 -4.82 20.26
N TYR A 140 6.17 -5.64 19.33
CA TYR A 140 6.26 -7.09 19.53
C TYR A 140 7.18 -7.44 20.71
N VAL A 141 8.37 -6.84 20.78
CA VAL A 141 9.35 -7.10 21.85
C VAL A 141 8.85 -6.61 23.21
N ASN A 142 8.05 -5.53 23.26
CA ASN A 142 7.44 -5.02 24.49
C ASN A 142 6.14 -5.73 24.89
N GLY A 143 5.75 -6.79 24.19
CA GLY A 143 4.61 -7.64 24.54
C GLY A 143 3.28 -7.24 23.90
N ASP A 144 3.21 -6.11 23.19
CA ASP A 144 2.06 -5.77 22.35
C ASP A 144 2.19 -6.46 20.98
N LYS A 145 1.99 -7.77 21.00
CA LYS A 145 2.09 -8.61 19.80
C LYS A 145 1.11 -8.21 18.72
N LYS A 146 -0.11 -7.79 19.08
CA LYS A 146 -1.15 -7.40 18.12
C LYS A 146 -0.69 -6.21 17.30
N GLU A 147 -0.24 -5.16 17.96
CA GLU A 147 0.30 -3.99 17.30
C GLU A 147 1.56 -4.29 16.48
N GLY A 148 2.45 -5.12 17.05
CA GLY A 148 3.67 -5.54 16.38
C GLY A 148 3.40 -6.30 15.08
N LEU A 149 2.50 -7.28 15.12
CA LEU A 149 2.15 -8.12 13.98
C LEU A 149 1.30 -7.37 12.94
N LYS A 150 0.37 -6.51 13.35
CA LYS A 150 -0.32 -5.62 12.40
C LYS A 150 0.67 -4.73 11.67
N SER A 151 1.56 -4.06 12.40
CA SER A 151 2.59 -3.22 11.78
C SER A 151 3.52 -4.03 10.87
N LEU A 152 3.84 -5.28 11.21
CA LEU A 152 4.59 -6.16 10.32
C LEU A 152 3.81 -6.52 9.05
N GLY A 153 2.48 -6.71 9.15
CA GLY A 153 1.59 -6.87 8.00
C GLY A 153 1.71 -5.72 6.99
N HIS A 154 1.72 -4.48 7.47
CA HIS A 154 1.95 -3.30 6.63
C HIS A 154 3.31 -3.36 5.90
N ILE A 155 4.35 -3.90 6.53
CA ILE A 155 5.66 -4.07 5.89
C ILE A 155 5.64 -5.20 4.85
N LEU A 156 4.93 -6.29 5.11
CA LEU A 156 4.78 -7.40 4.17
C LEU A 156 4.04 -6.96 2.91
N HIS A 157 3.02 -6.10 3.05
CA HIS A 157 2.33 -5.45 1.93
C HIS A 157 3.33 -4.74 1.00
N LEU A 158 4.13 -3.82 1.53
CA LEU A 158 5.11 -3.08 0.73
C LEU A 158 6.14 -4.01 0.05
N ILE A 159 6.51 -5.12 0.69
CA ILE A 159 7.39 -6.12 0.08
C ILE A 159 6.70 -6.83 -1.09
N GLN A 160 5.41 -7.13 -0.95
CA GLN A 160 4.61 -7.77 -2.00
C GLN A 160 4.43 -6.83 -3.20
N ASP A 161 4.20 -5.54 -2.99
CA ASP A 161 4.15 -4.53 -4.06
C ASP A 161 5.44 -4.48 -4.87
N MET A 162 6.60 -4.62 -4.22
CA MET A 162 7.88 -4.69 -4.93
C MET A 162 8.05 -5.94 -5.81
N THR A 163 7.11 -6.89 -5.78
CA THR A 163 7.04 -8.01 -6.72
C THR A 163 6.23 -7.70 -7.99
N VAL A 164 5.59 -6.52 -8.04
CA VAL A 164 4.83 -6.03 -9.20
C VAL A 164 5.68 -5.10 -10.05
N PRO A 165 5.71 -5.28 -11.38
CA PRO A 165 6.39 -4.36 -12.27
C PRO A 165 5.91 -2.91 -12.15
N ALA A 166 4.61 -2.65 -12.00
CA ALA A 166 4.06 -1.30 -11.90
C ALA A 166 4.62 -0.51 -10.71
N HIS A 167 4.59 -1.09 -9.51
CA HIS A 167 5.14 -0.50 -8.29
C HIS A 167 6.66 -0.32 -8.32
N THR A 168 7.38 -1.12 -9.14
CA THR A 168 8.84 -1.00 -9.30
C THR A 168 9.30 -0.18 -10.51
N ARG A 169 8.37 0.35 -11.31
CA ARG A 169 8.65 1.16 -12.51
C ARG A 169 7.90 2.47 -12.56
N GLN A 170 7.34 2.90 -11.42
CA GLN A 170 6.58 4.14 -11.27
C GLN A 170 5.43 4.22 -12.28
N ASP A 171 4.79 3.08 -12.57
CA ASP A 171 3.64 3.01 -13.46
C ASP A 171 2.39 3.25 -12.64
N THR A 172 2.10 4.52 -12.36
CA THR A 172 0.93 4.87 -11.56
C THR A 172 -0.28 4.97 -12.45
N HIS A 173 -1.29 4.17 -12.11
CA HIS A 173 -2.54 4.15 -12.83
C HIS A 173 -3.60 4.93 -12.06
N LEU A 174 -4.22 5.92 -12.73
CA LEU A 174 -5.34 6.69 -12.20
C LEU A 174 -6.55 6.47 -13.10
N GLN A 175 -7.46 5.58 -12.69
CA GLN A 175 -8.65 5.25 -13.47
C GLN A 175 -9.49 6.49 -13.83
N ALA A 176 -9.56 7.47 -12.93
CA ALA A 176 -10.22 8.76 -13.15
C ALA A 176 -9.63 9.60 -14.31
N ALA A 177 -8.41 9.33 -14.77
CA ALA A 177 -7.76 10.01 -15.89
C ALA A 177 -7.87 9.25 -17.22
N GLY A 178 -8.70 8.20 -17.29
CA GLY A 178 -8.87 7.37 -18.48
C GLY A 178 -7.82 6.28 -18.63
N ASP A 179 -7.07 5.99 -17.56
CA ASP A 179 -6.21 4.81 -17.45
C ASP A 179 -7.08 3.58 -17.12
N PRO A 180 -6.94 2.43 -17.82
CA PRO A 180 -7.72 1.23 -17.48
C PRO A 180 -7.40 0.63 -16.09
N GLY A 181 -6.42 1.15 -15.35
CA GLY A 181 -5.89 0.54 -14.13
C GLY A 181 -4.73 -0.42 -14.44
N GLU A 182 -4.13 -1.01 -13.40
CA GLU A 182 -3.00 -1.94 -13.56
C GLU A 182 -3.52 -3.28 -14.18
N PRO A 183 -3.16 -3.64 -15.43
CA PRO A 183 -3.78 -4.79 -16.12
C PRO A 183 -3.40 -6.15 -15.54
N PHE A 184 -2.21 -6.26 -14.93
CA PHE A 184 -1.69 -7.50 -14.35
C PHE A 184 -2.39 -7.82 -13.02
N GLU A 185 -2.54 -6.86 -12.13
CA GLU A 185 -3.28 -7.00 -10.88
C GLU A 185 -4.76 -7.27 -11.14
N ASN A 186 -5.35 -6.60 -12.15
CA ASN A 186 -6.70 -6.93 -12.63
C ASN A 186 -6.81 -8.37 -13.14
N TRP A 187 -5.81 -8.86 -13.87
CA TRP A 187 -5.79 -10.25 -14.32
C TRP A 187 -5.65 -11.21 -13.12
N VAL A 188 -4.74 -10.94 -12.18
CA VAL A 188 -4.56 -11.75 -10.96
C VAL A 188 -5.85 -11.78 -10.16
N HIS A 189 -6.53 -10.65 -9.96
CA HIS A 189 -7.82 -10.60 -9.27
C HIS A 189 -8.85 -11.59 -9.85
N ASN A 190 -8.95 -11.66 -11.18
CA ASN A 190 -9.94 -12.49 -11.86
C ASN A 190 -9.50 -13.97 -12.01
N ASN A 191 -8.21 -14.28 -11.83
CA ASN A 191 -7.65 -15.58 -12.19
C ASN A 191 -6.82 -16.24 -11.07
N ALA A 192 -6.62 -15.57 -9.93
CA ALA A 192 -5.78 -16.09 -8.86
C ALA A 192 -6.37 -17.37 -8.27
N ASP A 193 -5.64 -18.47 -8.42
CA ASP A 193 -5.86 -19.71 -7.70
C ASP A 193 -4.81 -19.86 -6.61
N TYR A 194 -5.22 -19.63 -5.36
CA TYR A 194 -4.35 -19.75 -4.20
C TYR A 194 -4.23 -21.20 -3.67
N SER A 195 -4.93 -22.17 -4.26
CA SER A 195 -4.89 -23.57 -3.81
C SER A 195 -3.50 -24.19 -3.94
N HIS A 196 -2.69 -23.71 -4.88
CA HIS A 196 -1.29 -24.12 -5.01
C HIS A 196 -0.44 -23.76 -3.78
N LEU A 197 -0.87 -22.76 -2.99
CA LEU A 197 -0.22 -22.36 -1.74
C LEU A 197 -0.70 -23.18 -0.53
N ASP A 198 -1.70 -24.06 -0.68
CA ASP A 198 -2.17 -24.93 0.41
C ASP A 198 -1.19 -26.08 0.72
N ASN A 199 -0.27 -26.37 -0.20
CA ASN A 199 0.69 -27.48 -0.10
C ASN A 199 2.15 -27.03 0.15
N LEU A 200 2.35 -25.73 0.42
CA LEU A 200 3.64 -25.17 0.87
C LEU A 200 3.81 -25.34 2.38
#